data_AF-A0AAD6BZ75-F1
#
_entry.id   AF-A0AAD6BZ75-F1
#
_cell.length_a   1.000
_cell.length_b   1.000
_cell.length_c   1.000
_cell.angle_alpha   90.00
_cell.angle_beta   90.00
_cell.angle_gamma   90.00
#
_symmetry.space_group_name_H-M   'P 1'
#
loop_
_entity.id
_entity.type
_entity.pdbx_description
1 polymer ?
#
loop_
_entity_poly.entity_id
_entity_poly.type
_entity_poly.pdbx_seq_one_letter_code
_entity_poly.pdbx_strand_id
1 'polypeptide(L)'
;MPPVPDGSSSDISRVVRFDYADDDYLELAYEAYLKWRDNPRYKGIFYPAEYILVGKTSPYGQDWITKTTAALDRMKMPWYKLESAASTKKQFPAVTQLRDDCFELGVSFICGRGGTVVGFETDSRKAIKAARTLTGSRIEGDHFILSAGAWTSGLVPMYNSTLSTAQVLGYIRLTPAEMEKFKNLPIYSNFSTGWFNFPPS
;
A
#
# COMPACT_ATOMS: atom_id res chain seq x y z
N MET A 1 -15.31 -9.99 -0.16
CA MET A 1 -14.00 -10.55 0.15
C MET A 1 -13.03 -9.68 -0.60
N PRO A 2 -12.65 -8.54 -0.01
CA PRO A 2 -11.25 -8.28 0.25
C PRO A 2 -10.52 -9.61 0.55
N PRO A 3 -9.42 -9.96 -0.13
CA PRO A 3 -8.90 -9.28 -1.33
C PRO A 3 -9.88 -9.39 -2.52
N VAL A 4 -10.41 -8.25 -2.99
CA VAL A 4 -11.18 -8.20 -4.25
C VAL A 4 -10.13 -8.37 -5.36
N PRO A 5 -10.16 -9.43 -6.21
CA PRO A 5 -8.95 -9.90 -6.88
C PRO A 5 -8.22 -8.92 -7.81
N ASP A 6 -8.88 -7.84 -8.21
CA ASP A 6 -8.39 -6.74 -9.04
C ASP A 6 -8.01 -5.48 -8.24
N GLY A 7 -8.80 -5.14 -7.22
CA GLY A 7 -8.62 -3.95 -6.37
C GLY A 7 -7.19 -3.84 -5.83
N SER A 8 -6.52 -2.72 -6.08
CA SER A 8 -5.05 -2.66 -5.94
C SER A 8 -4.53 -2.91 -4.53
N SER A 9 -5.31 -2.64 -3.48
CA SER A 9 -4.99 -2.96 -2.08
C SER A 9 -5.08 -4.44 -1.72
N SER A 10 -5.51 -5.31 -2.64
CA SER A 10 -5.48 -6.77 -2.54
C SER A 10 -4.06 -7.31 -2.72
N ASP A 11 -3.21 -6.91 -1.79
CA ASP A 11 -1.78 -7.17 -1.78
C ASP A 11 -1.41 -7.86 -0.47
N ILE A 12 -0.34 -8.65 -0.49
CA ILE A 12 0.21 -9.37 0.67
C ILE A 12 0.86 -8.45 1.71
N SER A 13 1.27 -7.26 1.29
CA SER A 13 1.98 -6.26 2.09
C SER A 13 1.95 -4.93 1.37
N ARG A 14 1.82 -3.80 2.07
CA ARG A 14 1.90 -2.46 1.47
C ARG A 14 2.85 -1.56 2.24
N VAL A 15 3.51 -0.65 1.52
CA VAL A 15 4.41 0.34 2.10
C VAL A 15 3.60 1.47 2.74
N VAL A 16 3.80 1.70 4.03
CA VAL A 16 3.50 3.00 4.67
C VAL A 16 4.82 3.76 4.74
N ARG A 17 4.90 4.90 4.06
CA ARG A 17 6.09 5.76 4.01
C ARG A 17 5.68 7.23 4.02
N PHE A 18 6.59 8.10 4.42
CA PHE A 18 6.37 9.54 4.58
C PHE A 18 7.44 10.42 3.94
N ASP A 19 8.52 9.83 3.42
CA ASP A 19 9.59 10.50 2.68
C ASP A 19 9.08 10.93 1.29
N TYR A 20 8.34 12.03 1.27
CA TYR A 20 7.89 12.71 0.05
C TYR A 20 8.70 14.00 -0.17
N ALA A 21 8.75 14.44 -1.43
CA ALA A 21 9.47 15.65 -1.86
C ALA A 21 8.69 16.96 -1.61
N ASP A 22 7.42 16.84 -1.25
CA ASP A 22 6.44 17.89 -0.99
C ASP A 22 6.15 17.95 0.51
N ASP A 23 6.20 19.14 1.12
CA ASP A 23 6.23 19.28 2.58
C ASP A 23 4.85 19.02 3.21
N ASP A 24 3.76 19.49 2.59
CA ASP A 24 2.39 19.24 3.06
C ASP A 24 2.08 17.73 3.03
N TYR A 25 2.49 17.03 1.97
CA TYR A 25 2.27 15.59 1.85
C TYR A 25 3.24 14.75 2.69
N LEU A 26 4.46 15.23 2.95
CA LEU A 26 5.39 14.66 3.94
C LEU A 26 4.78 14.74 5.34
N GLU A 27 4.30 15.91 5.78
CA GLU A 27 3.70 16.10 7.10
C GLU A 27 2.46 15.22 7.29
N LEU A 28 1.52 15.24 6.33
CA LEU A 28 0.33 14.39 6.37
C LEU A 28 0.65 12.89 6.42
N ALA A 29 1.65 12.45 5.65
CA ALA A 29 2.08 11.05 5.66
C ALA A 29 2.86 10.68 6.93
N TYR A 30 3.60 11.61 7.53
CA TYR A 30 4.29 11.41 8.81
C TYR A 30 3.30 11.32 9.98
N GLU A 31 2.30 12.19 10.03
CA GLU A 31 1.17 12.06 10.95
C GLU A 31 0.48 10.69 10.81
N ALA A 32 0.25 10.24 9.57
CA ALA A 32 -0.33 8.93 9.31
C ALA A 32 0.60 7.80 9.81
N TYR A 33 1.91 7.88 9.55
CA TYR A 33 2.91 6.93 10.05
C TYR A 33 2.93 6.87 11.59
N LEU A 34 2.88 8.00 12.29
CA LEU A 34 2.78 8.03 13.75
C LEU A 34 1.50 7.33 14.24
N LYS A 35 0.36 7.59 13.59
CA LYS A 35 -0.91 6.92 13.89
C LYS A 35 -0.84 5.40 13.62
N TRP A 36 -0.13 4.95 12.58
CA TRP A 36 0.15 3.53 12.31
C TRP A 36 1.09 2.90 13.35
N ARG A 37 2.11 3.64 13.83
CA ARG A 37 3.11 3.16 14.80
C ARG A 37 2.58 3.06 16.22
N ASP A 38 1.87 4.09 16.68
CA ASP A 38 1.60 4.29 18.11
C ASP A 38 0.19 3.86 18.54
N ASN A 39 -0.77 3.72 17.61
CA ASN A 39 -2.11 3.28 17.94
C ASN A 39 -2.14 1.74 18.16
N PRO A 40 -2.56 1.24 19.34
CA PRO A 40 -2.60 -0.20 19.63
C PRO A 40 -3.41 -1.03 18.64
N ARG A 41 -4.38 -0.41 17.92
CA ARG A 41 -5.15 -1.06 16.84
C ARG A 41 -4.28 -1.68 15.74
N TYR A 42 -3.10 -1.13 15.49
CA TYR A 42 -2.21 -1.59 14.42
C TYR A 42 -1.02 -2.42 14.93
N LYS A 43 -0.93 -2.69 16.23
CA LYS A 43 0.11 -3.54 16.80
C LYS A 43 -0.02 -4.97 16.27
N GLY A 44 0.97 -5.44 15.51
CA GLY A 44 0.93 -6.74 14.81
C GLY A 44 0.38 -6.68 13.38
N ILE A 45 -0.13 -5.51 12.96
CA ILE A 45 -0.57 -5.24 11.57
C ILE A 45 0.46 -4.35 10.87
N PHE A 46 0.95 -3.32 11.58
CA PHE A 46 2.01 -2.45 11.13
C PHE A 46 3.34 -2.83 11.76
N TYR A 47 4.35 -2.98 10.91
CA TYR A 47 5.71 -3.32 11.27
C TYR A 47 6.62 -2.19 10.81
N PRO A 48 7.16 -1.35 11.74
CA PRO A 48 8.12 -0.32 11.39
C PRO A 48 9.38 -0.94 10.79
N ALA A 49 9.56 -0.78 9.49
CA ALA A 49 10.70 -1.27 8.72
C ALA A 49 11.55 -0.11 8.21
N GLU A 50 12.86 -0.34 8.01
CA GLU A 50 13.70 0.64 7.30
C GLU A 50 13.26 0.73 5.82
N TYR A 51 13.38 1.92 5.25
CA TYR A 51 12.97 2.22 3.87
C TYR A 51 14.14 2.84 3.11
N ILE A 52 14.43 2.35 1.89
CA ILE A 52 15.61 2.76 1.12
C ILE A 52 15.22 3.29 -0.26
N LEU A 53 15.55 4.55 -0.50
CA LEU A 53 15.56 5.16 -1.82
C LEU A 53 16.80 4.73 -2.61
N VAL A 54 16.60 4.19 -3.82
CA VAL A 54 17.68 3.83 -4.73
C VAL A 54 17.48 4.53 -6.07
N GLY A 55 18.56 5.04 -6.65
CA GLY A 55 18.56 5.66 -7.98
C GLY A 55 19.94 5.58 -8.62
N LYS A 56 19.98 5.53 -9.96
CA LYS A 56 21.18 5.84 -10.74
C LYS A 56 21.41 7.35 -10.73
N THR A 57 22.59 7.75 -11.16
CA THR A 57 22.98 9.14 -11.48
C THR A 57 22.24 9.73 -12.71
N SER A 58 21.05 9.23 -13.06
CA SER A 58 20.23 9.87 -14.09
C SER A 58 19.56 11.13 -13.52
N PRO A 59 19.31 12.18 -14.32
CA PRO A 59 18.75 13.44 -13.81
C PRO A 59 17.45 13.24 -13.02
N TYR A 60 16.54 12.41 -13.52
CA TYR A 60 15.27 12.10 -12.85
C TYR A 60 15.44 11.33 -11.54
N GLY A 61 16.37 10.35 -11.50
CA GLY A 61 16.65 9.57 -10.30
C GLY A 61 17.31 10.40 -9.19
N GLN A 62 18.21 11.32 -9.56
CA GLN A 62 18.83 12.24 -8.61
C GLN A 62 17.88 13.34 -8.17
N ASP A 63 17.07 13.91 -9.06
CA ASP A 63 16.11 14.98 -8.74
C ASP A 63 15.11 14.54 -7.67
N TRP A 64 14.52 13.35 -7.81
CA TRP A 64 13.59 12.81 -6.81
C TRP A 64 14.26 12.59 -5.44
N ILE A 65 15.43 11.94 -5.43
CA ILE A 65 16.15 11.66 -4.18
C ILE A 65 16.59 12.95 -3.50
N THR A 66 17.15 13.90 -4.25
CA THR A 66 17.63 15.20 -3.74
C THR A 66 16.49 16.02 -3.14
N LYS A 67 15.33 16.09 -3.82
CA LYS A 67 14.15 16.80 -3.28
C LYS A 67 13.61 16.12 -2.02
N THR A 68 13.57 14.79 -2.01
CA THR A 68 13.09 14.01 -0.85
C THR A 68 14.02 14.18 0.36
N THR A 69 15.34 14.06 0.20
CA THR A 69 16.28 14.28 1.31
C THR A 69 16.25 15.72 1.79
N ALA A 70 16.14 16.71 0.89
CA ALA A 70 16.01 18.11 1.27
C ALA A 70 14.70 18.41 2.03
N ALA A 71 13.61 17.68 1.78
CA ALA A 71 12.36 17.78 2.54
C ALA A 71 12.51 17.16 3.94
N LEU A 72 13.13 15.98 4.02
CA LEU A 72 13.50 15.36 5.31
C LEU A 72 14.41 16.28 6.14
N ASP A 73 15.38 16.95 5.52
CA ASP A 73 16.28 17.92 6.17
C ASP A 73 15.51 19.14 6.72
N ARG A 74 14.58 19.71 5.93
CA ARG A 74 13.69 20.81 6.39
C ARG A 74 12.87 20.39 7.63
N MET A 75 12.32 19.17 7.58
CA MET A 75 11.51 18.58 8.66
C MET A 75 12.37 17.96 9.79
N LYS A 76 13.70 18.03 9.70
CA LYS A 76 14.67 17.48 10.67
C LYS A 76 14.49 15.97 10.93
N MET A 77 14.02 15.25 9.93
CA MET A 77 13.78 13.81 9.99
C MET A 77 15.09 13.03 9.81
N PRO A 78 15.35 11.98 10.62
CA PRO A 78 16.58 11.22 10.54
C PRO A 78 16.64 10.38 9.26
N TRP A 79 17.67 10.62 8.44
CA TRP A 79 18.04 9.77 7.31
C TRP A 79 19.56 9.65 7.24
N TYR A 80 20.07 8.64 6.52
CA TYR A 80 21.48 8.48 6.26
C TYR A 80 21.72 7.88 4.86
N LYS A 81 22.88 8.16 4.26
CA LYS A 81 23.24 7.65 2.95
C LYS A 81 23.89 6.27 3.06
N LEU A 82 23.42 5.33 2.23
CA LEU A 82 24.04 4.02 2.05
C LEU A 82 24.97 4.05 0.83
N GLU A 83 26.26 3.85 1.06
CA GLU A 83 27.29 4.05 0.02
C GLU A 83 27.32 2.99 -1.08
N SER A 84 26.72 1.80 -0.86
CA SER A 84 26.69 0.76 -1.89
C SER A 84 25.52 -0.22 -1.75
N ALA A 85 25.09 -0.80 -2.88
CA ALA A 85 24.13 -1.89 -2.89
C ALA A 85 24.66 -3.18 -2.21
N ALA A 86 25.98 -3.31 -2.06
CA ALA A 86 26.61 -4.44 -1.36
C ALA A 86 26.42 -4.33 0.17
N SER A 87 26.58 -3.13 0.75
CA SER A 87 26.26 -2.89 2.16
C SER A 87 24.78 -3.07 2.44
N THR A 88 23.90 -2.55 1.57
CA THR A 88 22.43 -2.72 1.69
C THR A 88 22.02 -4.20 1.72
N LYS A 89 22.55 -5.03 0.80
CA LYS A 89 22.22 -6.47 0.75
C LYS A 89 22.73 -7.29 1.94
N LYS A 90 23.72 -6.81 2.69
CA LYS A 90 24.22 -7.50 3.90
C LYS A 90 23.29 -7.30 5.09
N GLN A 91 22.78 -6.08 5.25
CA GLN A 91 22.18 -5.61 6.50
C GLN A 91 20.77 -6.17 6.73
N PHE A 92 20.10 -6.65 5.67
CA PHE A 92 18.65 -6.73 5.64
C PHE A 92 18.09 -7.80 4.66
N PRO A 93 17.24 -8.78 5.07
CA PRO A 93 16.77 -9.82 4.12
C PRO A 93 15.23 -10.26 3.81
N ALA A 94 14.05 -10.00 4.50
CA ALA A 94 12.60 -10.21 4.00
C ALA A 94 11.32 -9.32 4.43
N VAL A 95 10.05 -9.58 3.90
CA VAL A 95 8.59 -9.12 4.19
C VAL A 95 7.43 -9.91 3.41
N THR A 96 6.32 -10.46 4.01
CA THR A 96 4.96 -10.93 3.42
C THR A 96 4.03 -11.70 4.43
N GLN A 97 2.92 -11.15 5.00
CA GLN A 97 1.93 -12.00 5.76
C GLN A 97 0.50 -11.40 6.07
N LEU A 98 0.08 -10.24 5.53
CA LEU A 98 -1.06 -9.44 6.08
C LEU A 98 -2.49 -10.05 5.99
N ARG A 99 -2.71 -11.14 5.24
CA ARG A 99 -4.08 -11.59 4.87
C ARG A 99 -4.87 -12.20 6.03
N ASP A 100 -4.21 -12.98 6.88
CA ASP A 100 -4.89 -14.00 7.69
C ASP A 100 -5.50 -13.42 8.98
N ASP A 101 -4.82 -12.46 9.62
CA ASP A 101 -5.28 -11.69 10.79
C ASP A 101 -6.70 -11.12 10.63
N CYS A 102 -7.07 -10.72 9.42
CA CYS A 102 -8.38 -10.12 9.14
C CYS A 102 -9.54 -11.11 9.30
N PHE A 103 -9.31 -12.42 9.09
CA PHE A 103 -10.33 -13.44 9.31
C PHE A 103 -10.55 -13.72 10.80
N GLU A 104 -9.47 -13.72 11.60
CA GLU A 104 -9.56 -13.97 13.05
C GLU A 104 -10.33 -12.85 13.78
N LEU A 105 -10.25 -11.62 13.27
CA LEU A 105 -11.02 -10.47 13.76
C LEU A 105 -12.50 -10.45 13.31
N GLY A 106 -13.01 -11.54 12.72
CA GLY A 106 -14.43 -11.71 12.39
C GLY A 106 -14.92 -10.91 11.18
N VAL A 107 -14.02 -10.37 10.35
CA VAL A 107 -14.41 -9.58 9.18
C VAL A 107 -15.04 -10.49 8.12
N SER A 108 -16.31 -10.23 7.78
CA SER A 108 -17.05 -11.03 6.81
C SER A 108 -16.70 -10.69 5.36
N PHE A 109 -16.45 -11.72 4.55
CA PHE A 109 -15.80 -11.58 3.26
C PHE A 109 -16.55 -12.35 2.13
N ILE A 110 -17.35 -11.62 1.31
CA ILE A 110 -18.16 -12.18 0.18
C ILE A 110 -17.43 -12.13 -1.18
N CYS A 111 -16.99 -13.24 -1.79
CA CYS A 111 -15.97 -13.23 -2.86
C CYS A 111 -16.43 -13.21 -4.33
N GLY A 112 -15.48 -12.89 -5.22
CA GLY A 112 -15.60 -13.00 -6.67
C GLY A 112 -16.80 -12.23 -7.21
N ARG A 113 -17.55 -12.85 -8.14
CA ARG A 113 -18.78 -12.27 -8.71
C ARG A 113 -19.84 -11.88 -7.65
N GLY A 114 -19.84 -12.56 -6.49
CA GLY A 114 -20.70 -12.22 -5.36
C GLY A 114 -20.22 -11.01 -4.54
N GLY A 115 -18.98 -10.55 -4.75
CA GLY A 115 -18.39 -9.37 -4.10
C GLY A 115 -18.09 -8.21 -5.04
N THR A 116 -17.96 -8.45 -6.35
CA THR A 116 -17.80 -7.40 -7.37
C THR A 116 -19.05 -6.51 -7.37
N VAL A 117 -18.94 -5.31 -6.80
CA VAL A 117 -20.00 -4.29 -6.86
C VAL A 117 -20.10 -3.76 -8.29
N VAL A 118 -21.33 -3.59 -8.79
CA VAL A 118 -21.63 -3.07 -10.14
C VAL A 118 -22.51 -1.81 -10.10
N GLY A 119 -22.76 -1.27 -8.91
CA GLY A 119 -23.48 -0.03 -8.69
C GLY A 119 -24.23 -0.02 -7.36
N PHE A 120 -24.88 1.10 -7.07
CA PHE A 120 -25.56 1.36 -5.80
C PHE A 120 -27.07 1.56 -5.98
N GLU A 121 -27.84 1.24 -4.95
CA GLU A 121 -29.24 1.63 -4.79
C GLU A 121 -29.33 2.81 -3.82
N THR A 122 -30.13 3.80 -4.17
CA THR A 122 -30.32 5.02 -3.40
C THR A 122 -31.80 5.28 -3.13
N ASP A 123 -32.09 5.93 -2.02
CA ASP A 123 -33.43 6.44 -1.72
C ASP A 123 -33.75 7.74 -2.47
N SER A 124 -34.96 8.28 -2.27
CA SER A 124 -35.41 9.55 -2.86
C SER A 124 -34.59 10.77 -2.43
N ARG A 125 -33.74 10.65 -1.41
CA ARG A 125 -32.78 11.67 -0.95
C ARG A 125 -31.37 11.43 -1.48
N LYS A 126 -31.19 10.45 -2.38
CA LYS A 126 -29.93 9.94 -2.93
C LYS A 126 -29.00 9.27 -1.92
N ALA A 127 -29.46 8.92 -0.72
CA ALA A 127 -28.64 8.19 0.24
C ALA A 127 -28.55 6.70 -0.15
N ILE A 128 -27.34 6.15 -0.19
CA ILE A 128 -27.11 4.74 -0.55
C ILE A 128 -27.70 3.82 0.53
N LYS A 129 -28.42 2.77 0.09
CA LYS A 129 -29.03 1.74 0.95
C LYS A 129 -28.50 0.34 0.68
N ALA A 130 -28.08 0.06 -0.55
CA ALA A 130 -27.48 -1.21 -0.92
C ALA A 130 -26.38 -1.03 -1.98
N ALA A 131 -25.37 -1.90 -1.92
CA ALA A 131 -24.50 -2.18 -3.05
C ALA A 131 -25.06 -3.39 -3.83
N ARG A 132 -25.18 -3.28 -5.16
CA ARG A 132 -25.55 -4.40 -6.03
C ARG A 132 -24.30 -5.10 -6.53
N THR A 133 -24.27 -6.42 -6.47
CA THR A 133 -23.15 -7.25 -6.91
C THR A 133 -23.36 -7.78 -8.34
N LEU A 134 -22.29 -8.30 -8.97
CA LEU A 134 -22.32 -8.88 -10.31
C LEU A 134 -23.16 -10.19 -10.39
N THR A 135 -23.57 -10.77 -9.26
CA THR A 135 -24.58 -11.85 -9.17
C THR A 135 -26.02 -11.32 -8.99
N GLY A 136 -26.23 -10.00 -8.99
CA GLY A 136 -27.53 -9.37 -8.70
C GLY A 136 -27.91 -9.36 -7.22
N SER A 137 -27.01 -9.77 -6.33
CA SER A 137 -27.25 -9.77 -4.89
C SER A 137 -27.19 -8.34 -4.33
N ARG A 138 -28.05 -8.03 -3.36
CA ARG A 138 -28.09 -6.73 -2.66
C ARG A 138 -27.38 -6.88 -1.32
N ILE A 139 -26.35 -6.06 -1.08
CA ILE A 139 -25.66 -5.96 0.21
C ILE A 139 -26.10 -4.67 0.88
N GLU A 140 -26.91 -4.77 1.93
CA GLU A 140 -27.41 -3.63 2.70
C GLU A 140 -26.48 -3.30 3.88
N GLY A 141 -26.59 -2.08 4.41
CA GLY A 141 -25.85 -1.61 5.57
C GLY A 141 -26.06 -0.12 5.83
N ASP A 142 -25.78 0.35 7.04
CA ASP A 142 -26.01 1.74 7.44
C ASP A 142 -25.00 2.72 6.82
N HIS A 143 -23.78 2.24 6.54
CA HIS A 143 -22.67 3.01 6.01
C HIS A 143 -21.93 2.26 4.91
N PHE A 144 -21.57 2.96 3.83
CA PHE A 144 -20.82 2.42 2.69
C PHE A 144 -19.51 3.20 2.51
N ILE A 145 -18.37 2.50 2.57
CA ILE A 145 -17.05 3.06 2.28
C ILE A 145 -16.63 2.60 0.89
N LEU A 146 -16.56 3.52 -0.07
CA LEU A 146 -16.14 3.22 -1.44
C LEU A 146 -14.63 3.34 -1.60
N SER A 147 -13.91 2.23 -1.39
CA SER A 147 -12.45 2.13 -1.52
C SER A 147 -12.02 1.27 -2.72
N ALA A 148 -12.67 1.44 -3.88
CA ALA A 148 -12.51 0.57 -5.06
C ALA A 148 -11.27 0.90 -5.94
N GLY A 149 -10.34 1.74 -5.46
CA GLY A 149 -9.11 2.08 -6.18
C GLY A 149 -9.37 2.55 -7.62
N ALA A 150 -8.65 1.96 -8.59
CA ALA A 150 -8.71 2.29 -10.00
C ALA A 150 -10.08 2.03 -10.68
N TRP A 151 -11.00 1.30 -10.01
CA TRP A 151 -12.36 1.00 -10.48
C TRP A 151 -13.42 1.97 -9.94
N THR A 152 -13.05 2.87 -9.02
CA THR A 152 -13.99 3.83 -8.40
C THR A 152 -14.73 4.68 -9.43
N SER A 153 -14.04 5.13 -10.48
CA SER A 153 -14.59 5.89 -11.61
C SER A 153 -15.58 5.11 -12.49
N GLY A 154 -15.59 3.78 -12.41
CA GLY A 154 -16.60 2.92 -13.03
C GLY A 154 -17.83 2.68 -12.16
N LEU A 155 -17.81 3.08 -10.89
CA LEU A 155 -18.90 2.91 -9.92
C LEU A 155 -19.59 4.23 -9.55
N VAL A 156 -18.87 5.35 -9.56
CA VAL A 156 -19.39 6.71 -9.36
C VAL A 156 -18.69 7.70 -10.32
N PRO A 157 -19.36 8.79 -10.76
CA PRO A 157 -18.73 9.81 -11.60
C PRO A 157 -17.62 10.58 -10.86
N MET A 158 -16.38 10.51 -11.36
CA MET A 158 -15.19 11.13 -10.76
C MET A 158 -14.64 12.35 -11.54
N TYR A 159 -15.41 12.90 -12.49
CA TYR A 159 -15.15 14.17 -13.22
C TYR A 159 -13.67 14.54 -13.42
N ASN A 160 -12.96 13.78 -14.28
CA ASN A 160 -11.54 13.96 -14.62
C ASN A 160 -10.53 14.00 -13.45
N SER A 161 -10.93 13.71 -12.22
CA SER A 161 -10.09 13.81 -11.02
C SER A 161 -9.27 12.54 -10.73
N THR A 162 -9.28 11.57 -11.66
CA THR A 162 -8.64 10.25 -11.50
C THR A 162 -8.08 9.75 -12.82
N LEU A 163 -6.81 9.32 -12.83
CA LEU A 163 -6.19 8.57 -13.93
C LEU A 163 -5.86 7.15 -13.44
N SER A 164 -6.51 6.13 -14.00
CA SER A 164 -6.26 4.73 -13.63
C SER A 164 -4.98 4.23 -14.28
N THR A 165 -4.00 3.82 -13.46
CA THR A 165 -2.72 3.26 -13.87
C THR A 165 -2.50 1.88 -13.25
N ALA A 166 -1.59 1.09 -13.82
CA ALA A 166 -1.28 -0.27 -13.37
C ALA A 166 0.23 -0.45 -13.17
N GLN A 167 0.60 -1.30 -12.22
CA GLN A 167 1.97 -1.75 -11.95
C GLN A 167 1.98 -3.28 -11.86
N VAL A 168 3.11 -3.90 -12.19
CA VAL A 168 3.24 -5.37 -12.22
C VAL A 168 3.94 -5.85 -10.95
N LEU A 169 3.35 -6.85 -10.30
CA LEU A 169 3.91 -7.56 -9.14
C LEU A 169 4.36 -8.96 -9.57
N GLY A 170 5.35 -9.52 -8.88
CA GLY A 170 5.86 -10.87 -9.10
C GLY A 170 6.25 -11.54 -7.79
N TYR A 171 5.78 -12.77 -7.59
CA TYR A 171 5.97 -13.52 -6.35
C TYR A 171 6.93 -14.70 -6.55
N ILE A 172 7.82 -14.92 -5.60
CA ILE A 172 8.75 -16.06 -5.58
C ILE A 172 8.48 -16.87 -4.31
N ARG A 173 8.14 -18.16 -4.46
CA ARG A 173 8.04 -19.07 -3.32
C ARG A 173 9.43 -19.51 -2.89
N LEU A 174 9.69 -19.42 -1.58
CA LEU A 174 11.01 -19.67 -0.99
C LEU A 174 10.97 -20.86 -0.02
N THR A 175 12.13 -21.47 0.22
CA THR A 175 12.30 -22.56 1.19
C THR A 175 12.41 -22.03 2.62
N PRO A 176 12.16 -22.84 3.68
CA PRO A 176 12.29 -22.38 5.07
C PRO A 176 13.69 -21.83 5.43
N ALA A 177 14.75 -22.40 4.83
CA ALA A 177 16.12 -21.90 5.01
C ALA A 177 16.33 -20.54 4.33
N GLU A 178 15.66 -20.30 3.19
CA GLU A 178 15.61 -18.98 2.58
C GLU A 178 14.76 -18.02 3.42
N MET A 179 13.59 -18.41 3.91
CA MET A 179 12.75 -17.58 4.81
C MET A 179 13.53 -17.03 6.00
N GLU A 180 14.28 -17.89 6.71
CA GLU A 180 15.11 -17.52 7.87
C GLU A 180 16.36 -16.71 7.48
N LYS A 181 17.03 -17.07 6.37
CA LYS A 181 18.07 -16.25 5.75
C LYS A 181 17.53 -14.87 5.36
N PHE A 182 16.23 -14.80 5.08
CA PHE A 182 15.53 -13.63 4.63
C PHE A 182 15.02 -12.77 5.84
N LYS A 183 13.89 -13.01 6.51
CA LYS A 183 13.17 -12.18 7.53
C LYS A 183 13.29 -10.62 7.72
N ASN A 184 14.40 -9.91 7.46
CA ASN A 184 14.60 -8.47 7.82
C ASN A 184 14.96 -7.47 6.67
N LEU A 185 14.40 -7.49 5.44
CA LEU A 185 14.81 -6.58 4.31
C LEU A 185 14.26 -5.19 4.65
N PRO A 186 14.88 -4.08 4.20
CA PRO A 186 14.11 -2.87 4.14
C PRO A 186 13.13 -3.01 2.97
N ILE A 187 12.19 -2.12 2.90
CA ILE A 187 11.49 -1.90 1.64
C ILE A 187 12.39 -0.94 0.84
N TYR A 188 12.99 -1.40 -0.25
CA TYR A 188 13.75 -0.54 -1.18
C TYR A 188 12.99 -0.30 -2.47
N SER A 189 13.22 0.87 -3.05
CA SER A 189 12.56 1.32 -4.27
C SER A 189 13.57 1.97 -5.21
N ASN A 190 13.77 1.37 -6.38
CA ASN A 190 14.72 1.83 -7.40
C ASN A 190 14.01 2.66 -8.48
N PHE A 191 14.04 3.98 -8.31
CA PHE A 191 13.39 4.96 -9.19
C PHE A 191 14.02 5.04 -10.59
N SER A 192 15.17 4.40 -10.82
CA SER A 192 15.81 4.30 -12.14
C SER A 192 15.53 2.99 -12.88
N THR A 193 14.81 2.05 -12.26
CA THR A 193 14.37 0.80 -12.90
C THR A 193 12.89 0.48 -12.69
N GLY A 194 12.18 1.27 -11.87
CA GLY A 194 10.80 0.97 -11.46
C GLY A 194 10.68 -0.31 -10.62
N TRP A 195 11.76 -0.75 -9.96
CA TRP A 195 11.78 -1.99 -9.17
C TRP A 195 11.58 -1.70 -7.69
N PHE A 196 10.66 -2.45 -7.07
CA PHE A 196 10.30 -2.38 -5.66
C PHE A 196 10.45 -3.79 -5.07
N ASN A 197 10.94 -3.95 -3.85
CA ASN A 197 10.93 -5.26 -3.17
C ASN A 197 9.92 -5.31 -2.01
N PHE A 198 9.01 -6.28 -2.13
CA PHE A 198 8.45 -7.03 -1.01
C PHE A 198 8.99 -8.47 -1.14
N PRO A 199 9.65 -9.05 -0.13
CA PRO A 199 10.17 -10.43 -0.18
C PRO A 199 9.16 -11.51 0.30
N PRO A 200 9.47 -12.41 1.29
CA PRO A 200 8.44 -13.15 2.04
C PRO A 200 8.42 -12.86 3.58
N SER A 201 7.42 -13.24 4.39
CA SER A 201 7.49 -13.32 5.88
C SER A 201 6.48 -14.31 6.44
#